data_AF-A0AAU4DPY6-F1
#
_entry.id   AF-A0AAU4DPY6-F1
#
_cell.length_a   1.000
_cell.length_b   1.000
_cell.length_c   1.000
_cell.angle_alpha   90.00
_cell.angle_beta   90.00
_cell.angle_gamma   90.00
#
_symmetry.space_group_name_H-M   'P 1'
#
loop_
_entity.id
_entity.type
_entity.pdbx_description
1 polymer ?
#
loop_
_entity_poly.entity_id
_entity_poly.type
_entity_poly.pdbx_seq_one_letter_code
_entity_poly.pdbx_strand_id
1 'polypeptide(L)'
;MTTTDTTTLWRPTGPAELALVEAADWRAWPPRLPEQPIFYPVLNEDYAVRIARDWNVPASGAGYVTRFEVETAFLARYPVRQAGGETILELWVPAEELAEFNRHLVGRIEVVHEFRAAA
;
A
#
# COMPACT_ATOMS: atom_id res chain seq x y z
N MET A 1 27.92 6.12 -5.57
CA MET A 1 26.70 5.46 -5.07
C MET A 1 25.67 5.62 -6.16
N THR A 2 25.25 4.54 -6.80
CA THR A 2 24.13 4.59 -7.75
C THR A 2 22.87 4.80 -6.92
N THR A 3 22.27 5.98 -7.01
CA THR A 3 20.94 6.23 -6.46
C THR A 3 19.97 5.38 -7.26
N THR A 4 19.35 4.38 -6.64
CA THR A 4 18.28 3.62 -7.29
C THR A 4 17.07 4.55 -7.39
N ASP A 5 16.57 4.78 -8.61
CA ASP A 5 15.34 5.54 -8.80
C ASP A 5 14.17 4.78 -8.18
N THR A 6 13.38 5.47 -7.36
CA THR A 6 12.20 4.92 -6.69
C THR A 6 10.93 5.61 -7.14
N THR A 7 9.83 4.89 -6.98
CA THR A 7 8.48 5.41 -7.15
C THR A 7 7.77 5.31 -5.80
N THR A 8 7.20 6.43 -5.37
CA THR A 8 6.35 6.49 -4.19
C THR A 8 5.02 5.82 -4.47
N LEU A 9 4.63 4.92 -3.58
CA LEU A 9 3.32 4.28 -3.57
C LEU A 9 2.65 4.51 -2.22
N TRP A 10 1.32 4.52 -2.24
CA TRP A 10 0.52 4.59 -1.04
C TRP A 10 -0.33 3.36 -0.89
N ARG A 11 -0.65 3.03 0.35
CA ARG A 11 -1.63 1.99 0.63
C ARG A 11 -2.48 2.34 1.84
N PRO A 12 -3.81 2.42 1.67
CA PRO A 12 -4.71 2.52 2.80
C PRO A 12 -4.80 1.17 3.50
N THR A 13 -4.77 1.16 4.83
CA THR A 13 -4.81 -0.06 5.63
C THR A 13 -5.68 0.12 6.87
N GLY A 14 -6.19 -1.00 7.39
CA GLY A 14 -6.87 -1.05 8.67
C GLY A 14 -5.90 -1.43 9.80
N PRO A 15 -6.33 -1.36 11.07
CA PRO A 15 -5.47 -1.59 12.23
C PRO A 15 -4.83 -2.98 12.26
N ALA A 16 -5.56 -4.03 11.84
CA ALA A 16 -5.06 -5.40 11.90
C ALA A 16 -3.88 -5.64 10.94
N GLU A 17 -3.94 -5.09 9.74
CA GLU A 17 -2.87 -5.25 8.76
C GLU A 17 -1.69 -4.31 9.05
N LEU A 18 -1.95 -3.10 9.57
CA LEU A 18 -0.89 -2.21 10.05
C LEU A 18 -0.06 -2.88 11.15
N ALA A 19 -0.69 -3.58 12.09
CA ALA A 19 0.02 -4.32 13.14
C ALA A 19 0.95 -5.41 12.58
N LEU A 20 0.59 -6.04 11.45
CA LEU A 20 1.45 -7.01 10.79
C LEU A 20 2.65 -6.34 10.11
N VAL A 21 2.47 -5.14 9.54
CA VAL A 21 3.57 -4.34 8.99
C VAL A 21 4.54 -3.89 10.09
N GLU A 22 4.00 -3.46 11.24
CA GLU A 22 4.80 -3.11 12.42
C GLU A 22 5.60 -4.31 12.94
N ALA A 23 4.96 -5.49 13.04
CA ALA A 23 5.64 -6.72 13.42
C ALA A 23 6.75 -7.14 12.45
N ALA A 24 6.70 -6.65 11.20
CA ALA A 24 7.72 -6.84 10.18
C ALA A 24 8.79 -5.71 10.15
N ASP A 25 8.96 -4.95 11.24
CA ASP A 25 9.86 -3.78 11.35
C ASP A 25 9.62 -2.72 10.26
N TRP A 26 8.37 -2.61 9.78
CA TRP A 26 8.00 -1.66 8.72
C TRP A 26 8.75 -1.89 7.40
N ARG A 27 9.21 -3.12 7.14
CA ARG A 27 10.02 -3.47 5.96
C ARG A 27 9.32 -4.40 4.97
N ALA A 28 8.11 -4.85 5.28
CA ALA A 28 7.38 -5.77 4.43
C ALA A 28 5.87 -5.66 4.63
N TRP A 29 5.14 -5.87 3.55
CA TRP A 29 3.72 -6.18 3.57
C TRP A 29 3.50 -7.65 3.90
N PRO A 30 2.49 -8.00 4.74
CA PRO A 30 2.21 -9.39 5.08
C PRO A 30 1.71 -10.17 3.85
N PRO A 31 1.93 -11.49 3.77
CA PRO A 31 1.35 -12.33 2.74
C PRO A 31 -0.17 -12.16 2.66
N ARG A 32 -0.70 -12.17 1.43
CA ARG A 32 -2.15 -12.13 1.21
C ARG A 32 -2.79 -13.46 1.61
N LEU A 33 -4.05 -13.41 2.01
CA LEU A 33 -4.85 -14.62 2.23
C LEU A 33 -5.14 -15.30 0.88
N PRO A 34 -5.38 -16.63 0.84
CA PRO A 34 -5.64 -17.35 -0.42
C PRO A 34 -6.79 -16.76 -1.26
N GLU A 35 -7.80 -16.18 -0.60
CA GLU A 35 -8.94 -15.51 -1.23
C GLU A 35 -8.63 -14.09 -1.74
N GLN A 36 -7.43 -13.57 -1.49
CA GLN A 36 -6.97 -12.24 -1.89
C GLN A 36 -5.88 -12.37 -2.97
N PRO A 37 -6.26 -12.54 -4.25
CA PRO A 37 -5.31 -12.90 -5.32
C PRO A 37 -4.33 -11.78 -5.68
N ILE A 38 -4.60 -10.55 -5.25
CA ILE A 38 -3.81 -9.38 -5.59
C ILE A 38 -3.49 -8.52 -4.35
N PHE A 39 -2.30 -7.93 -4.38
CA PHE A 39 -1.89 -6.79 -3.57
C PHE A 39 -1.94 -5.54 -4.46
N TYR A 40 -2.65 -4.51 -4.01
CA TYR A 40 -2.90 -3.32 -4.83
C TYR A 40 -2.52 -2.03 -4.09
N PRO A 41 -1.31 -1.50 -4.31
CA PRO A 41 -0.96 -0.16 -3.89
C PRO A 41 -1.43 0.87 -4.92
N VAL A 42 -1.68 2.09 -4.45
CA VAL A 42 -2.16 3.20 -5.28
C VAL A 42 -1.04 4.20 -5.55
N LEU A 43 -1.14 4.91 -6.68
CA LEU A 43 -0.17 5.93 -7.09
C LEU A 43 -0.57 7.35 -6.66
N ASN A 44 -1.64 7.49 -5.87
CA ASN A 44 -2.17 8.79 -5.47
C ASN A 44 -2.53 8.81 -3.98
N GLU A 45 -1.92 9.74 -3.25
CA GLU A 45 -2.12 9.93 -1.81
C GLU A 45 -3.56 10.32 -1.45
N ASP A 46 -4.14 11.29 -2.15
CA ASP A 46 -5.51 11.76 -1.91
C ASP A 46 -6.52 10.61 -2.07
N TYR A 47 -6.28 9.72 -3.03
CA TYR A 47 -7.11 8.55 -3.22
C TYR A 47 -6.96 7.55 -2.07
N ALA A 48 -5.74 7.29 -1.58
CA ALA A 48 -5.51 6.48 -0.39
C ALA A 48 -6.19 7.09 0.86
N VAL A 49 -6.12 8.41 1.02
CA VAL A 49 -6.81 9.15 2.09
C VAL A 49 -8.32 8.94 2.02
N ARG A 50 -8.92 9.05 0.84
CA ARG A 50 -10.35 8.81 0.66
C ARG A 50 -10.73 7.39 1.06
N ILE A 51 -9.97 6.37 0.65
CA ILE A 51 -10.22 4.98 1.06
C ILE A 51 -10.14 4.84 2.59
N ALA A 52 -9.06 5.33 3.20
CA ALA A 52 -8.83 5.19 4.63
C ALA A 52 -9.96 5.85 5.45
N ARG A 53 -10.35 7.08 5.07
CA ARG A 53 -11.37 7.86 5.78
C ARG A 53 -12.79 7.34 5.52
N ASP A 54 -13.15 7.10 4.26
CA ASP A 54 -14.53 6.87 3.86
C ASP A 54 -14.93 5.38 3.91
N TRP A 55 -13.95 4.46 3.89
CA TRP A 55 -14.20 3.02 3.93
C TRP A 55 -13.57 2.31 5.15
N ASN A 56 -12.30 2.54 5.47
CA ASN A 56 -11.65 1.78 6.56
C ASN A 56 -12.15 2.21 7.94
N VAL A 57 -12.37 3.51 8.17
CA VAL A 57 -12.90 4.01 9.45
C VAL A 57 -14.28 3.42 9.75
N PRO A 58 -15.29 3.48 8.84
CA PRO A 58 -16.59 2.83 9.11
C PRO A 58 -16.50 1.31 9.30
N ALA A 59 -15.57 0.63 8.61
CA ALA A 59 -15.47 -0.82 8.66
C ALA A 59 -14.73 -1.36 9.90
N SER A 60 -13.76 -0.61 10.42
CA SER A 60 -12.82 -1.11 11.44
C SER A 60 -12.53 -0.14 12.59
N GLY A 61 -13.20 1.01 12.62
CA GLY A 61 -13.04 2.04 13.65
C GLY A 61 -11.84 2.97 13.45
N ALA A 62 -10.89 2.59 12.59
CA ALA A 62 -9.73 3.39 12.23
C ALA A 62 -9.29 3.11 10.78
N GLY A 63 -8.62 4.07 10.15
CA GLY A 63 -8.03 3.93 8.84
C GLY A 63 -6.68 4.65 8.79
N TYR A 64 -5.72 4.05 8.11
CA TYR A 64 -4.37 4.60 7.99
C TYR A 64 -3.98 4.69 6.52
N VAL A 65 -3.19 5.70 6.18
CA VAL A 65 -2.50 5.76 4.89
C VAL A 65 -1.03 5.54 5.14
N THR A 66 -0.47 4.55 4.45
CA THR A 66 0.97 4.31 4.42
C THR A 66 1.58 4.83 3.13
N ARG A 67 2.84 5.26 3.20
CA ARG A 67 3.70 5.64 2.09
C ARG A 67 4.94 4.76 2.10
N PHE A 68 5.40 4.34 0.93
CA PHE A 68 6.64 3.57 0.80
C PHE A 68 7.23 3.73 -0.61
N GLU A 69 8.54 3.47 -0.70
CA GLU A 69 9.31 3.58 -1.93
C GLU A 69 9.63 2.20 -2.48
N VAL A 70 9.47 2.01 -3.79
CA VAL A 70 9.85 0.78 -4.50
C VAL A 70 10.70 1.15 -5.70
N GLU A 71 11.67 0.30 -6.04
CA GLU A 71 12.50 0.50 -7.23
C GLU A 71 11.65 0.65 -8.51
N THR A 72 11.77 1.79 -9.20
CA THR A 72 10.94 2.13 -10.37
C THR A 72 11.09 1.10 -11.49
N ALA A 73 12.31 0.61 -11.70
CA ALA A 73 12.59 -0.40 -12.73
C ALA A 73 11.87 -1.74 -12.45
N PHE A 74 11.69 -2.11 -11.19
CA PHE A 74 10.94 -3.30 -10.81
C PHE A 74 9.44 -3.10 -11.04
N LEU A 75 8.90 -1.94 -10.68
CA LEU A 75 7.47 -1.63 -10.85
C LEU A 75 7.00 -1.62 -12.31
N ALA A 76 7.90 -1.41 -13.27
CA ALA A 76 7.57 -1.44 -14.70
C ALA A 76 6.95 -2.78 -15.18
N ARG A 77 7.04 -3.84 -14.37
CA ARG A 77 6.38 -5.13 -14.60
C ARG A 77 4.86 -5.07 -14.41
N TYR A 78 4.36 -4.15 -13.58
CA TYR A 78 2.95 -4.03 -13.24
C TYR A 78 2.32 -2.87 -14.00
N PRO A 79 1.42 -3.11 -14.97
CA PRO A 79 0.76 -2.03 -15.68
C PRO A 79 -0.15 -1.26 -14.72
N VAL A 80 -0.08 0.07 -14.77
CA VAL A 80 -1.00 0.94 -14.05
C VAL A 80 -2.42 0.68 -14.52
N ARG A 81 -3.31 0.40 -13.57
CA ARG A 81 -4.75 0.18 -13.81
C ARG A 81 -5.53 1.40 -13.35
N GLN A 82 -6.57 1.72 -14.13
CA GLN A 82 -7.58 2.70 -13.75
C GLN A 82 -8.82 1.96 -13.23
N ALA A 83 -9.10 2.02 -11.92
CA ALA A 83 -10.20 1.30 -11.31
C ALA A 83 -11.27 2.25 -10.75
N GLY A 84 -12.41 2.40 -11.43
CA GLY A 84 -13.56 3.15 -10.87
C GLY A 84 -13.52 4.68 -11.04
N GLY A 85 -12.80 5.19 -12.04
CA GLY A 85 -12.73 6.61 -12.40
C GLY A 85 -11.32 7.01 -12.89
N GLU A 86 -11.19 8.14 -13.58
CA GLU A 86 -9.92 8.59 -14.21
C GLU A 86 -8.78 8.82 -13.21
N THR A 87 -9.09 9.04 -11.93
CA THR A 87 -8.09 9.38 -10.88
C THR A 87 -7.64 8.21 -10.04
N ILE A 88 -8.20 7.02 -10.26
CA ILE A 88 -7.90 5.84 -9.44
C ILE A 88 -6.82 5.02 -10.13
N LEU A 89 -5.57 5.37 -9.84
CA LEU A 89 -4.41 4.68 -10.39
C LEU A 89 -3.86 3.68 -9.35
N GLU A 90 -3.82 2.42 -9.72
CA GLU A 90 -3.32 1.33 -8.88
C GLU A 90 -2.44 0.34 -9.65
N LEU A 91 -1.55 -0.33 -8.93
CA LEU A 91 -0.82 -1.48 -9.45
C LEU A 91 -1.52 -2.76 -8.97
N TRP A 92 -1.55 -3.79 -9.79
CA TRP A 92 -2.01 -5.11 -9.38
C TRP A 92 -0.82 -6.05 -9.33
N VAL A 93 -0.34 -6.31 -8.11
CA VAL A 93 0.76 -7.24 -7.84
C VAL A 93 0.14 -8.59 -7.47
N PRO A 94 0.45 -9.69 -8.17
CA PRO A 94 -0.02 -11.01 -7.79
C PRO A 94 0.39 -11.36 -6.36
N ALA A 95 -0.49 -12.02 -5.59
CA ALA A 95 -0.23 -12.37 -4.21
C ALA A 95 1.05 -13.21 -4.03
N GLU A 96 1.33 -14.10 -4.98
CA GLU A 96 2.53 -14.93 -5.05
C GLU A 96 3.82 -14.12 -5.26
N GLU A 97 3.73 -12.93 -5.86
CA GLU A 97 4.87 -12.05 -6.10
C GLU A 97 5.12 -11.06 -4.95
N LEU A 98 4.24 -10.98 -3.95
CA LEU A 98 4.37 -10.01 -2.85
C LEU A 98 5.68 -10.18 -2.06
N ALA A 99 6.19 -11.41 -1.96
CA ALA A 99 7.49 -11.67 -1.35
C ALA A 99 8.66 -11.09 -2.17
N GLU A 100 8.58 -11.10 -3.50
CA GLU A 100 9.54 -10.40 -4.37
C GLU A 100 9.35 -8.89 -4.27
N PHE A 101 8.11 -8.41 -4.31
CA PHE A 101 7.80 -6.99 -4.16
C PHE A 101 8.42 -6.40 -2.90
N ASN A 102 8.33 -7.10 -1.75
CA ASN A 102 8.94 -6.66 -0.51
C ASN A 102 10.47 -6.56 -0.56
N ARG A 103 11.15 -7.35 -1.41
CA ARG A 103 12.61 -7.25 -1.58
C ARG A 103 13.04 -5.97 -2.30
N HIS A 104 12.15 -5.38 -3.09
CA HIS A 104 12.37 -4.14 -3.83
C HIS A 104 11.87 -2.89 -3.07
N LEU A 105 11.37 -3.04 -1.84
CA LEU A 105 11.09 -1.90 -0.97
C LEU A 105 12.40 -1.20 -0.58
N VAL A 106 12.40 0.13 -0.70
CA VAL A 106 13.53 0.97 -0.32
C VAL A 106 13.16 1.74 0.94
N GLY A 107 13.92 1.53 2.02
CA GLY A 107 13.64 2.17 3.30
C GLY A 107 12.56 1.45 4.11
N ARG A 108 11.66 2.23 4.72
CA ARG A 108 10.58 1.74 5.59
C ARG A 108 9.23 2.19 5.04
N ILE A 109 8.20 1.42 5.36
CA ILE A 109 6.81 1.82 5.21
C ILE A 109 6.49 2.83 6.31
N GLU A 110 5.93 3.97 5.95
CA GLU A 110 5.65 5.07 6.87
C GLU A 110 4.14 5.34 6.93
N VAL A 111 3.59 5.51 8.12
CA VAL A 111 2.22 6.06 8.26
C VAL A 111 2.29 7.57 8.03
N VAL A 112 1.53 8.05 7.04
CA VAL A 112 1.47 9.47 6.68
C VAL A 112 0.14 10.11 7.04
N HIS A 113 -0.94 9.32 7.14
CA HIS A 113 -2.23 9.77 7.67
C HIS A 113 -2.86 8.73 8.59
N GLU A 114 -3.59 9.22 9.58
CA GLU A 114 -4.36 8.42 10.52
C GLU A 114 -5.76 9.05 10.68
N PHE A 115 -6.78 8.20 10.59
CA PHE A 115 -8.18 8.56 10.75
C PHE A 115 -8.80 7.65 11.80
N ARG A 116 -9.61 8.22 12.69
CA ARG A 116 -10.36 7.50 13.71
C ARG A 116 -11.81 7.92 13.68
N ALA A 117 -12.72 7.01 14.03
CA ALA A 117 -14.10 7.39 14.29
C ALA A 117 -14.13 8.42 15.43
N ALA A 118 -14.99 9.44 15.30
CA ALA A 118 -15.27 10.33 16.41
C ALA A 118 -15.89 9.50 17.56
N ALA A 119 -15.38 9.70 18.78
CA ALA A 119 -15.89 9.06 19.98
C ALA A 119 -17.31 9.51 20.32
#